data_AF-A0A359CD11-F1
#
_entry.id   AF-A0A359CD11-F1
#
_cell.length_a   1.000
_cell.length_b   1.000
_cell.length_c   1.000
_cell.angle_alpha   90.00
_cell.angle_beta   90.00
_cell.angle_gamma   90.00
#
_symmetry.space_group_name_H-M   'P 1'
#
loop_
_entity.id
_entity.type
_entity.pdbx_description
1 polymer ?
#
loop_
_entity_poly.entity_id
_entity_poly.type
_entity_poly.pdbx_seq_one_letter_code
_entity_poly.pdbx_strand_id
1 'polypeptide(L)'
;MHTPYSYFFFILMITLSIAGGCRRDSATNEPDADETVTEKDSTAYQPEENKPLTGRDIALQRDIRYDKHSLEDEYPYKDTTRRFQWEKVKEQIAIMENANTEGGNWGVLSNYRNQNKEAPTIEGFVRDEYGRVSDSFGVERYQSAPLYRTAGDTTLSRYGRDGWLIKLLSSDTTEWVRVKGISFEDEFIVPKRYIQSWGDTIRFDKVVVVDVTNQNISTLEKRGDTWHILSMNPATTGVHKPPHAQETPTGIFAVQEKKEKMFYVKDGTSEIAGFAPYASRFTNGAYVHGVPVQYPNKNIIEFSPSLGTTPRSHMCVRNASSHSKFVYDWAKVKESVVIVID
;
A
#
# COMPACT_ATOMS: atom_id res chain seq x y z
N MET A 1 -51.81 14.59 -30.24
CA MET A 1 -51.81 15.98 -29.71
C MET A 1 -50.34 16.43 -29.66
N HIS A 2 -49.68 16.76 -30.77
CA HIS A 2 -49.74 18.01 -31.55
C HIS A 2 -49.53 19.30 -30.73
N THR A 3 -48.24 19.69 -30.62
CA THR A 3 -47.63 21.02 -30.98
C THR A 3 -48.10 22.32 -30.25
N PRO A 4 -47.42 23.49 -30.38
CA PRO A 4 -45.96 23.79 -30.32
C PRO A 4 -45.60 25.24 -29.81
N TYR A 5 -44.31 25.64 -29.95
CA TYR A 5 -43.71 26.98 -30.21
C TYR A 5 -44.17 28.26 -29.46
N SER A 6 -43.21 29.04 -28.93
CA SER A 6 -42.90 30.37 -29.50
C SER A 6 -41.69 31.10 -28.89
N TYR A 7 -40.88 31.61 -29.80
CA TYR A 7 -39.83 32.61 -29.67
C TYR A 7 -40.40 34.02 -29.41
N PHE A 8 -39.69 34.86 -28.66
CA PHE A 8 -39.78 36.34 -28.73
C PHE A 8 -38.38 36.90 -28.34
N PHE A 9 -37.57 37.39 -29.28
CA PHE A 9 -37.49 38.73 -29.91
C PHE A 9 -36.54 39.71 -29.20
N PHE A 10 -35.63 40.24 -30.02
CA PHE A 10 -34.64 41.33 -29.87
C PHE A 10 -35.05 42.53 -29.00
N ILE A 11 -34.05 43.23 -28.42
CA ILE A 11 -33.73 44.63 -28.75
C ILE A 11 -32.33 45.02 -28.22
N LEU A 12 -31.54 45.55 -29.16
CA LEU A 12 -30.27 46.26 -29.03
C LEU A 12 -30.55 47.73 -28.70
N MET A 13 -29.83 48.36 -27.78
CA MET A 13 -29.65 49.82 -27.79
C MET A 13 -28.27 50.21 -27.29
N ILE A 14 -27.50 50.77 -28.22
CA ILE A 14 -26.21 51.43 -28.09
C ILE A 14 -26.48 52.88 -27.69
N THR A 15 -25.77 53.41 -26.69
CA THR A 15 -25.43 54.84 -26.69
C THR A 15 -24.02 55.03 -26.14
N LEU A 16 -23.12 55.35 -27.07
CA LEU A 16 -21.84 56.03 -26.90
C LEU A 16 -22.08 57.45 -26.38
N SER A 17 -21.19 57.98 -25.54
CA SER A 17 -20.96 59.42 -25.42
C SER A 17 -19.45 59.69 -25.27
N ILE A 18 -18.99 60.60 -26.12
CA ILE A 18 -17.60 60.89 -26.49
C ILE A 18 -17.12 62.15 -25.77
N ALA A 19 -15.88 62.06 -25.27
CA ALA A 19 -14.74 63.00 -25.22
C ALA A 19 -14.85 64.51 -24.91
N GLY A 20 -13.74 64.98 -24.30
CA GLY A 20 -13.11 66.31 -24.50
C GLY A 20 -13.03 67.14 -23.21
N GLY A 21 -11.90 67.71 -22.76
CA GLY A 21 -10.60 67.96 -23.38
C GLY A 21 -9.63 68.69 -22.43
N CYS A 22 -8.52 69.17 -23.01
CA CYS A 22 -7.17 69.42 -22.48
C CYS A 22 -6.87 70.66 -21.57
N ARG A 23 -5.92 70.47 -20.63
CA ARG A 23 -4.56 71.09 -20.43
C ARG A 23 -4.36 72.60 -20.14
N ARG A 24 -3.56 72.91 -19.08
CA ARG A 24 -2.31 73.74 -19.01
C ARG A 24 -2.03 74.22 -17.56
N ASP A 25 -0.91 73.81 -16.94
CA ASP A 25 0.42 74.45 -16.85
C ASP A 25 0.57 75.43 -15.66
N SER A 26 1.43 75.09 -14.70
CA SER A 26 2.37 76.04 -14.08
C SER A 26 3.43 75.30 -13.25
N ALA A 27 4.68 75.47 -13.66
CA ALA A 27 5.90 75.04 -12.99
C ALA A 27 6.11 75.75 -11.64
N THR A 28 6.84 75.15 -10.70
CA THR A 28 8.19 75.60 -10.26
C THR A 28 8.69 74.87 -8.99
N ASN A 29 9.99 74.54 -9.04
CA ASN A 29 10.98 74.44 -7.95
C ASN A 29 11.08 73.17 -7.08
N GLU A 30 12.10 72.36 -7.38
CA GLU A 30 13.00 71.69 -6.43
C GLU A 30 13.96 72.73 -5.78
N PRO A 31 14.54 72.54 -4.57
CA PRO A 31 15.50 71.43 -4.33
C PRO A 31 15.55 70.78 -2.92
N ASP A 32 15.88 69.49 -2.95
CA ASP A 32 16.87 68.73 -2.15
C ASP A 32 16.63 68.34 -0.67
N ALA A 33 17.14 67.12 -0.40
CA ALA A 33 17.41 66.43 0.87
C ALA A 33 16.25 65.86 1.71
N ASP A 34 16.01 64.54 1.62
CA ASP A 34 16.53 63.61 2.64
C ASP A 34 16.36 62.15 2.17
N GLU A 35 17.42 61.37 2.32
CA GLU A 35 17.48 59.95 2.04
C GLU A 35 16.72 59.17 3.11
N THR A 36 15.83 58.28 2.71
CA THR A 36 15.63 56.98 3.38
C THR A 36 14.84 56.08 2.45
N VAL A 37 15.55 55.49 1.49
CA VAL A 37 15.07 54.30 0.79
C VAL A 37 15.09 53.17 1.82
N THR A 38 13.97 52.92 2.48
CA THR A 38 13.76 51.64 3.15
C THR A 38 13.68 50.57 2.06
N GLU A 39 14.82 49.93 1.79
CA GLU A 39 14.90 48.63 1.14
C GLU A 39 13.99 47.68 1.94
N LYS A 40 12.80 47.45 1.39
CA LYS A 40 11.97 46.32 1.81
C LYS A 40 12.69 45.10 1.27
N ASP A 41 13.55 44.51 2.09
CA ASP A 41 14.11 43.19 1.90
C ASP A 41 12.94 42.20 1.81
N SER A 42 12.46 41.99 0.59
CA SER A 42 11.54 40.92 0.27
C SER A 42 12.34 39.63 0.29
N THR A 43 12.54 39.08 1.48
CA THR A 43 12.95 37.69 1.63
C THR A 43 11.94 36.85 0.88
N ALA A 44 12.33 36.39 -0.31
CA ALA A 44 11.58 35.43 -1.08
C ALA A 44 11.36 34.22 -0.18
N TYR A 45 10.10 33.95 0.19
CA TYR A 45 9.70 32.68 0.76
C TYR A 45 9.97 31.62 -0.31
N GLN A 46 11.16 31.01 -0.24
CA GLN A 46 11.41 29.74 -0.88
C GLN A 46 10.52 28.75 -0.11
N PRO A 47 9.57 28.06 -0.76
CA PRO A 47 8.91 26.93 -0.11
C PRO A 47 10.04 26.02 0.36
N GLU A 48 10.13 25.75 1.67
CA GLU A 48 11.00 24.68 2.13
C GLU A 48 10.63 23.44 1.31
N GLU A 49 11.58 22.98 0.52
CA GLU A 49 11.45 21.74 -0.23
C GLU A 49 11.27 20.66 0.84
N ASN A 50 10.00 20.25 1.06
CA ASN A 50 9.64 19.35 2.15
C ASN A 50 10.48 18.09 2.02
N LYS A 51 11.49 17.98 2.88
CA LYS A 51 12.41 16.86 2.90
C LYS A 51 11.60 15.57 3.10
N PRO A 52 11.84 14.51 2.32
CA PRO A 52 11.16 13.23 2.53
C PRO A 52 11.33 12.76 3.99
N LEU A 53 10.22 12.32 4.58
CA LEU A 53 10.20 11.75 5.92
C LEU A 53 11.14 10.54 5.98
N THR A 54 11.83 10.41 7.11
CA THR A 54 12.61 9.25 7.48
C THR A 54 11.96 8.54 8.66
N GLY A 55 12.42 7.35 9.02
CA GLY A 55 11.90 6.65 10.20
C GLY A 55 12.01 7.48 11.50
N ARG A 56 12.96 8.41 11.59
CA ARG A 56 13.12 9.28 12.78
C ARG A 56 11.98 10.27 12.96
N ASP A 57 11.29 10.60 11.87
CA ASP A 57 10.20 11.57 11.84
C ASP A 57 8.85 10.90 12.19
N ILE A 58 8.80 9.56 12.25
CA ILE A 58 7.59 8.81 12.57
C ILE A 58 7.41 8.67 14.08
N ALA A 59 6.41 9.39 14.61
CA ALA A 59 5.98 9.28 15.99
C ALA A 59 5.09 8.04 16.21
N LEU A 60 5.47 7.20 17.17
CA LEU A 60 4.66 6.06 17.62
C LEU A 60 4.14 6.30 19.04
N GLN A 61 2.88 5.96 19.28
CA GLN A 61 2.26 5.98 20.61
C GLN A 61 1.51 4.67 20.86
N ARG A 62 1.50 4.19 22.11
CA ARG A 62 0.66 3.05 22.50
C ARG A 62 -0.77 3.51 22.73
N ASP A 63 -1.71 2.83 22.07
CA ASP A 63 -3.16 2.96 22.30
C ASP A 63 -3.78 1.56 22.09
N ILE A 64 -3.43 0.63 22.98
CA ILE A 64 -3.76 -0.79 22.82
C ILE A 64 -5.27 -0.97 22.88
N ARG A 65 -5.85 -1.46 21.79
CA ARG A 65 -7.28 -1.80 21.66
C ARG A 65 -7.53 -3.30 21.73
N TYR A 66 -6.48 -4.10 21.60
CA TYR A 66 -6.51 -5.55 21.76
C TYR A 66 -5.25 -5.99 22.50
N ASP A 67 -5.43 -6.61 23.66
CA ASP A 67 -4.36 -6.96 24.62
C ASP A 67 -4.25 -8.48 24.90
N LYS A 68 -5.22 -9.28 24.45
CA LYS A 68 -5.20 -10.72 24.69
C LYS A 68 -4.05 -11.40 23.95
N HIS A 69 -3.24 -12.17 24.67
CA HIS A 69 -1.98 -12.75 24.17
C HIS A 69 -0.97 -11.67 23.71
N SER A 70 -1.03 -10.47 24.28
CA SER A 70 -0.09 -9.41 23.93
C SER A 70 1.34 -9.80 24.30
N LEU A 71 2.28 -9.32 23.50
CA LEU A 71 3.71 -9.39 23.78
C LEU A 71 4.20 -8.04 24.29
N GLU A 72 5.26 -8.08 25.09
CA GLU A 72 6.09 -6.92 25.39
C GLU A 72 6.96 -6.54 24.18
N ASP A 73 7.59 -5.37 24.19
CA ASP A 73 8.50 -4.94 23.12
C ASP A 73 9.65 -5.92 22.90
N GLU A 74 10.14 -6.49 24.00
CA GLU A 74 11.13 -7.57 24.02
C GLU A 74 10.57 -8.72 24.83
N TYR A 75 10.69 -9.94 24.30
CA TYR A 75 10.12 -11.13 24.91
C TYR A 75 11.05 -12.34 24.77
N PRO A 76 11.09 -13.22 25.78
CA PRO A 76 11.96 -14.39 25.76
C PRO A 76 11.50 -15.40 24.72
N TYR A 77 12.46 -16.04 24.04
CA TYR A 77 12.21 -17.16 23.15
C TYR A 77 13.35 -18.17 23.22
N LYS A 78 13.12 -19.30 23.90
CA LYS A 78 14.14 -20.31 24.18
C LYS A 78 15.37 -19.68 24.85
N ASP A 79 16.54 -19.79 24.21
CA ASP A 79 17.85 -19.28 24.59
C ASP A 79 18.16 -17.90 23.99
N THR A 80 17.17 -17.25 23.37
CA THR A 80 17.31 -15.91 22.78
C THR A 80 16.18 -14.96 23.20
N THR A 81 16.29 -13.70 22.80
CA THR A 81 15.27 -12.65 23.00
C THR A 81 14.81 -12.16 21.64
N ARG A 82 13.50 -12.06 21.48
CA ARG A 82 12.86 -11.48 20.30
C ARG A 82 12.28 -10.12 20.62
N ARG A 83 12.05 -9.33 19.58
CA ARG A 83 11.57 -7.96 19.74
C ARG A 83 10.67 -7.52 18.60
N PHE A 84 9.90 -6.46 18.85
CA PHE A 84 9.32 -5.66 17.78
C PHE A 84 10.40 -4.73 17.21
N GLN A 85 10.67 -4.82 15.91
CA GLN A 85 11.68 -4.01 15.24
C GLN A 85 11.16 -2.60 14.89
N TRP A 86 10.80 -1.81 15.91
CA TRP A 86 10.10 -0.52 15.72
C TRP A 86 10.83 0.46 14.80
N GLU A 87 12.16 0.48 14.78
CA GLU A 87 12.91 1.36 13.87
C GLU A 87 12.69 0.97 12.39
N LYS A 88 12.69 -0.33 12.05
CA LYS A 88 12.33 -0.81 10.71
C LYS A 88 10.86 -0.50 10.38
N VAL A 89 9.97 -0.63 11.37
CA VAL A 89 8.55 -0.27 11.18
C VAL A 89 8.40 1.20 10.81
N LYS A 90 9.08 2.09 11.53
CA LYS A 90 9.06 3.53 11.24
C LYS A 90 9.62 3.84 9.86
N GLU A 91 10.71 3.18 9.44
CA GLU A 91 11.26 3.35 8.09
C GLU A 91 10.24 2.97 7.00
N GLN A 92 9.56 1.83 7.14
CA GLN A 92 8.55 1.40 6.18
C GLN A 92 7.30 2.31 6.18
N ILE A 93 6.90 2.79 7.36
CA ILE A 93 5.83 3.78 7.47
C ILE A 93 6.23 5.09 6.77
N ALA A 94 7.46 5.57 6.95
CA ALA A 94 7.95 6.79 6.31
C ALA A 94 7.90 6.70 4.77
N ILE A 95 8.29 5.55 4.20
CA ILE A 95 8.17 5.29 2.75
C ILE A 95 6.70 5.43 2.30
N MET A 96 5.78 4.79 3.02
CA MET A 96 4.35 4.85 2.72
C MET A 96 3.77 6.25 2.89
N GLU A 97 4.19 6.99 3.92
CA GLU A 97 3.75 8.37 4.16
C GLU A 97 4.22 9.32 3.08
N ASN A 98 5.50 9.25 2.69
CA ASN A 98 6.02 10.04 1.59
C ASN A 98 5.22 9.79 0.31
N ALA A 99 4.95 8.52 0.00
CA ALA A 99 4.13 8.17 -1.17
C ALA A 99 2.67 8.65 -1.05
N ASN A 100 2.09 8.72 0.16
CA ASN A 100 0.77 9.33 0.37
C ASN A 100 0.81 10.84 0.17
N THR A 101 1.83 11.52 0.68
CA THR A 101 2.02 12.98 0.59
C THR A 101 2.28 13.44 -0.86
N GLU A 102 3.00 12.65 -1.66
CA GLU A 102 3.17 12.89 -3.10
C GLU A 102 1.82 12.95 -3.85
N GLY A 103 0.75 12.36 -3.30
CA GLY A 103 -0.58 12.36 -3.90
C GLY A 103 -0.65 11.56 -5.20
N GLY A 104 -1.73 11.71 -5.95
CA GLY A 104 -1.95 11.00 -7.23
C GLY A 104 -2.70 9.67 -7.10
N ASN A 105 -2.92 9.04 -8.25
CA ASN A 105 -3.78 7.87 -8.38
C ASN A 105 -3.10 6.60 -7.87
N TRP A 106 -3.80 5.87 -7.01
CA TRP A 106 -3.37 4.59 -6.48
C TRP A 106 -3.97 3.41 -7.23
N GLY A 107 -3.28 2.29 -7.17
CA GLY A 107 -3.79 0.98 -7.53
C GLY A 107 -2.97 -0.13 -6.91
N VAL A 108 -3.27 -1.35 -7.32
CA VAL A 108 -2.53 -2.56 -6.94
C VAL A 108 -2.27 -3.43 -8.15
N LEU A 109 -1.13 -4.13 -8.15
CA LEU A 109 -0.91 -5.25 -9.05
C LEU A 109 -1.84 -6.40 -8.63
N SER A 110 -2.71 -6.83 -9.53
CA SER A 110 -3.68 -7.90 -9.27
C SER A 110 -3.48 -9.02 -10.27
N ASN A 111 -3.07 -10.19 -9.80
CA ASN A 111 -3.01 -11.39 -10.63
C ASN A 111 -3.13 -12.70 -9.84
N TYR A 112 -3.82 -12.68 -8.70
CA TYR A 112 -4.09 -13.89 -7.91
C TYR A 112 -4.57 -15.06 -8.79
N ARG A 113 -3.90 -16.21 -8.68
CA ARG A 113 -4.13 -17.42 -9.51
C ARG A 113 -4.13 -17.17 -11.03
N ASN A 114 -3.37 -16.21 -11.54
CA ASN A 114 -3.34 -15.82 -12.95
C ASN A 114 -4.71 -15.38 -13.49
N GLN A 115 -5.60 -14.85 -12.63
CA GLN A 115 -6.94 -14.42 -13.05
C GLN A 115 -6.91 -13.38 -14.18
N ASN A 116 -5.82 -12.60 -14.29
CA ASN A 116 -5.63 -11.58 -15.32
C ASN A 116 -4.65 -12.02 -16.42
N LYS A 117 -4.54 -13.34 -16.65
CA LYS A 117 -3.60 -14.05 -17.55
C LYS A 117 -2.25 -14.31 -16.90
N GLU A 118 -1.62 -15.42 -17.29
CA GLU A 118 -0.23 -15.68 -16.88
C GLU A 118 0.71 -14.66 -17.54
N ALA A 119 1.66 -14.11 -16.77
CA ALA A 119 2.67 -13.19 -17.30
C ALA A 119 3.51 -13.85 -18.40
N PRO A 120 4.04 -13.14 -19.40
CA PRO A 120 5.01 -13.71 -20.35
C PRO A 120 6.26 -14.24 -19.64
N THR A 121 6.96 -15.19 -20.25
CA THR A 121 8.22 -15.69 -19.70
C THR A 121 9.33 -14.66 -19.91
N ILE A 122 9.95 -14.22 -18.83
CA ILE A 122 11.12 -13.33 -18.84
C ILE A 122 12.37 -14.05 -19.37
N GLU A 123 13.22 -13.31 -20.09
CA GLU A 123 14.54 -13.80 -20.49
C GLU A 123 15.43 -14.05 -19.26
N GLY A 124 16.26 -15.10 -19.29
CA GLY A 124 17.15 -15.43 -18.17
C GLY A 124 16.45 -15.95 -16.92
N PHE A 125 15.20 -16.42 -17.04
CA PHE A 125 14.46 -16.99 -15.91
C PHE A 125 15.19 -18.18 -15.28
N VAL A 126 14.97 -18.37 -13.98
CA VAL A 126 15.40 -19.57 -13.26
C VAL A 126 14.19 -20.43 -12.92
N ARG A 127 14.41 -21.74 -12.80
CA ARG A 127 13.44 -22.61 -12.14
C ARG A 127 13.82 -22.69 -10.67
N ASP A 128 12.93 -22.22 -9.81
CA ASP A 128 13.12 -22.28 -8.36
C ASP A 128 12.97 -23.72 -7.83
N GLU A 129 13.17 -23.88 -6.53
CA GLU A 129 13.05 -25.16 -5.83
C GLU A 129 11.64 -25.77 -5.88
N TYR A 130 10.63 -24.97 -6.25
CA TYR A 130 9.25 -25.40 -6.49
C TYR A 130 9.01 -25.81 -7.95
N GLY A 131 10.04 -25.74 -8.81
CA GLY A 131 9.97 -25.99 -10.25
C GLY A 131 9.31 -24.88 -11.06
N ARG A 132 8.99 -23.75 -10.42
CA ARG A 132 8.29 -22.61 -11.02
C ARG A 132 9.29 -21.66 -11.64
N VAL A 133 8.81 -20.91 -12.64
CA VAL A 133 9.60 -19.89 -13.33
C VAL A 133 9.64 -18.66 -12.44
N SER A 134 10.83 -18.17 -12.12
CA SER A 134 11.08 -16.97 -11.32
C SER A 134 12.06 -16.03 -12.03
N ASP A 135 11.93 -14.73 -11.77
CA ASP A 135 12.88 -13.73 -12.25
C ASP A 135 14.16 -13.69 -11.39
N SER A 136 15.11 -12.83 -11.76
CA SER A 136 16.36 -12.62 -11.02
C SER A 136 16.17 -12.02 -9.62
N PHE A 137 14.96 -11.55 -9.29
CA PHE A 137 14.60 -11.00 -7.98
C PHE A 137 13.87 -12.02 -7.10
N GLY A 138 13.76 -13.28 -7.53
CA GLY A 138 13.05 -14.33 -6.80
C GLY A 138 11.52 -14.15 -6.78
N VAL A 139 10.97 -13.38 -7.72
CA VAL A 139 9.52 -13.25 -7.88
C VAL A 139 9.05 -14.28 -8.90
N GLU A 140 8.12 -15.15 -8.48
CA GLU A 140 7.54 -16.16 -9.36
C GLU A 140 6.71 -15.50 -10.47
N ARG A 141 6.77 -16.06 -11.68
CA ARG A 141 5.89 -15.74 -12.81
C ARG A 141 4.42 -16.01 -12.46
N TYR A 142 4.19 -17.09 -11.70
CA TYR A 142 2.86 -17.49 -11.26
C TYR A 142 2.29 -16.43 -10.31
N GLN A 143 1.10 -15.92 -10.64
CA GLN A 143 0.37 -14.88 -9.89
C GLN A 143 1.01 -13.49 -9.88
N SER A 144 1.92 -13.22 -10.81
CA SER A 144 2.59 -11.92 -10.91
C SER A 144 2.17 -11.16 -12.16
N ALA A 145 2.35 -9.84 -12.13
CA ALA A 145 2.23 -8.95 -13.26
C ALA A 145 3.60 -8.79 -13.96
N PRO A 146 3.67 -8.74 -15.29
CA PRO A 146 4.90 -8.38 -15.99
C PRO A 146 5.18 -6.87 -15.86
N LEU A 147 6.39 -6.51 -15.45
CA LEU A 147 6.86 -5.13 -15.38
C LEU A 147 7.83 -4.88 -16.55
N TYR A 148 7.53 -3.92 -17.41
CA TYR A 148 8.31 -3.60 -18.60
C TYR A 148 9.07 -2.29 -18.43
N ARG A 149 10.25 -2.17 -19.05
CA ARG A 149 11.02 -0.92 -19.04
C ARG A 149 10.27 0.21 -19.75
N THR A 150 10.48 1.42 -19.27
CA THR A 150 9.93 2.66 -19.86
C THR A 150 10.72 3.16 -21.08
N ALA A 151 11.94 2.65 -21.31
CA ALA A 151 12.91 3.13 -22.32
C ALA A 151 12.61 2.74 -23.78
N GLY A 152 11.34 2.56 -24.15
CA GLY A 152 10.88 2.43 -25.54
C GLY A 152 10.99 1.05 -26.20
N ASP A 153 11.69 0.09 -25.59
CA ASP A 153 11.82 -1.28 -26.12
C ASP A 153 10.74 -2.25 -25.58
N THR A 154 9.98 -1.85 -24.55
CA THR A 154 9.02 -2.72 -23.85
C THR A 154 9.61 -4.07 -23.47
N THR A 155 10.89 -4.09 -23.08
CA THR A 155 11.54 -5.31 -22.60
C THR A 155 11.02 -5.66 -21.21
N LEU A 156 10.61 -6.92 -21.01
CA LEU A 156 10.17 -7.44 -19.71
C LEU A 156 11.37 -7.46 -18.75
N SER A 157 11.34 -6.63 -17.71
CA SER A 157 12.47 -6.44 -16.80
C SER A 157 12.38 -7.30 -15.54
N ARG A 158 11.17 -7.51 -15.02
CA ARG A 158 10.90 -8.30 -13.82
C ARG A 158 9.42 -8.64 -13.68
N TYR A 159 9.10 -9.48 -12.71
CA TYR A 159 7.75 -9.72 -12.25
C TYR A 159 7.41 -8.86 -11.03
N GLY A 160 6.18 -8.39 -10.98
CA GLY A 160 5.59 -7.68 -9.86
C GLY A 160 4.57 -8.53 -9.13
N ARG A 161 4.71 -8.66 -7.81
CA ARG A 161 3.87 -9.57 -7.02
C ARG A 161 2.43 -9.04 -6.91
N ASP A 162 1.45 -9.93 -6.93
CA ASP A 162 0.07 -9.59 -6.58
C ASP A 162 0.02 -8.91 -5.20
N GLY A 163 -0.76 -7.85 -5.07
CA GLY A 163 -0.89 -7.09 -3.83
C GLY A 163 0.09 -5.94 -3.66
N TRP A 164 1.12 -5.81 -4.49
CA TRP A 164 1.99 -4.64 -4.46
C TRP A 164 1.24 -3.36 -4.80
N LEU A 165 1.40 -2.38 -3.91
CA LEU A 165 0.89 -1.02 -4.07
C LEU A 165 1.68 -0.27 -5.14
N ILE A 166 0.94 0.42 -6.00
CA ILE A 166 1.49 1.20 -7.11
C ILE A 166 0.80 2.55 -7.24
N LYS A 167 1.58 3.56 -7.64
CA LYS A 167 1.11 4.83 -8.18
C LYS A 167 0.93 4.70 -9.68
N LEU A 168 -0.14 5.28 -10.20
CA LEU A 168 -0.41 5.38 -11.64
C LEU A 168 0.11 6.74 -12.13
N LEU A 169 1.16 6.71 -12.95
CA LEU A 169 1.82 7.90 -13.49
C LEU A 169 1.25 8.34 -14.85
N SER A 170 0.44 7.49 -15.48
CA SER A 170 -0.30 7.79 -16.70
C SER A 170 -1.78 7.44 -16.54
N SER A 171 -2.62 7.87 -17.49
CA SER A 171 -4.02 7.43 -17.56
C SER A 171 -4.10 5.91 -17.53
N ASP A 172 -5.11 5.38 -16.83
CA ASP A 172 -5.42 3.95 -16.78
C ASP A 172 -6.48 3.55 -17.83
N THR A 173 -6.84 4.48 -18.72
CA THR A 173 -7.71 4.22 -19.89
C THR A 173 -6.94 3.63 -21.07
N THR A 174 -5.61 3.58 -21.01
CA THR A 174 -4.74 2.99 -22.03
C THR A 174 -4.43 1.53 -21.72
N GLU A 175 -4.10 0.74 -22.75
CA GLU A 175 -3.72 -0.67 -22.56
C GLU A 175 -2.45 -0.82 -21.72
N TRP A 176 -1.55 0.16 -21.80
CA TRP A 176 -0.28 0.20 -21.10
C TRP A 176 -0.27 1.38 -20.15
N VAL A 177 0.06 1.12 -18.88
CA VAL A 177 0.03 2.13 -17.81
C VAL A 177 1.42 2.25 -17.23
N ARG A 178 1.93 3.47 -17.12
CA ARG A 178 3.18 3.77 -16.43
C ARG A 178 2.91 3.81 -14.93
N VAL A 179 3.70 3.07 -14.16
CA VAL A 179 3.49 2.88 -12.73
C VAL A 179 4.81 3.02 -11.96
N LYS A 180 4.70 3.44 -10.70
CA LYS A 180 5.80 3.44 -9.72
C LYS A 180 5.36 2.66 -8.49
N GLY A 181 6.22 1.83 -7.94
CA GLY A 181 5.94 1.04 -6.75
C GLY A 181 6.36 1.78 -5.49
N ILE A 182 5.83 1.33 -4.35
CA ILE A 182 6.43 1.63 -3.05
C ILE A 182 7.40 0.50 -2.59
N SER A 183 7.20 -0.70 -3.12
CA SER A 183 8.02 -1.90 -2.84
C SER A 183 9.11 -2.14 -3.90
N PHE A 184 9.28 -1.21 -4.85
CA PHE A 184 10.31 -1.23 -5.88
C PHE A 184 10.61 0.20 -6.35
N GLU A 185 11.86 0.48 -6.68
CA GLU A 185 12.36 1.86 -6.87
C GLU A 185 12.10 2.42 -8.28
N ASP A 186 12.16 1.56 -9.30
CA ASP A 186 12.04 1.96 -10.70
C ASP A 186 10.58 2.18 -11.14
N GLU A 187 10.42 2.94 -12.22
CA GLU A 187 9.16 3.04 -12.93
C GLU A 187 9.06 2.00 -14.04
N PHE A 188 7.87 1.43 -14.21
CA PHE A 188 7.60 0.40 -15.20
C PHE A 188 6.34 0.70 -16.00
N ILE A 189 6.23 0.07 -17.15
CA ILE A 189 5.00 -0.02 -17.92
C ILE A 189 4.37 -1.37 -17.62
N VAL A 190 3.06 -1.38 -17.34
CA VAL A 190 2.31 -2.59 -16.99
C VAL A 190 1.00 -2.63 -17.81
N PRO A 191 0.62 -3.79 -18.38
CA PRO A 191 -0.67 -3.92 -19.05
C PRO A 191 -1.82 -3.68 -18.06
N LYS A 192 -2.80 -2.86 -18.45
CA LYS A 192 -3.92 -2.42 -17.62
C LYS A 192 -4.70 -3.58 -16.98
N ARG A 193 -4.78 -4.73 -17.64
CA ARG A 193 -5.45 -5.94 -17.10
C ARG A 193 -4.86 -6.42 -15.77
N TYR A 194 -3.60 -6.12 -15.48
CA TYR A 194 -2.95 -6.48 -14.21
C TYR A 194 -3.10 -5.40 -13.13
N ILE A 195 -3.80 -4.30 -13.42
CA ILE A 195 -3.92 -3.14 -12.51
C ILE A 195 -5.37 -2.99 -12.08
N GLN A 196 -5.59 -3.09 -10.78
CA GLN A 196 -6.82 -2.63 -10.17
C GLN A 196 -6.63 -1.19 -9.64
N SER A 197 -7.21 -0.21 -10.34
CA SER A 197 -7.13 1.21 -9.97
C SER A 197 -8.11 1.56 -8.86
N TRP A 198 -7.69 2.45 -7.96
CA TRP A 198 -8.52 2.92 -6.84
C TRP A 198 -8.70 4.45 -6.81
N GLY A 199 -8.01 5.19 -7.67
CA GLY A 199 -8.09 6.65 -7.73
C GLY A 199 -7.21 7.35 -6.70
N ASP A 200 -7.42 8.65 -6.53
CA ASP A 200 -6.57 9.57 -5.75
C ASP A 200 -7.08 9.87 -4.33
N THR A 201 -8.23 9.31 -3.96
CA THR A 201 -8.86 9.51 -2.64
C THR A 201 -8.38 8.53 -1.58
N ILE A 202 -7.72 7.43 -1.98
CA ILE A 202 -7.23 6.41 -1.06
C ILE A 202 -6.12 6.98 -0.16
N ARG A 203 -6.21 6.67 1.13
CA ARG A 203 -5.19 6.93 2.13
C ARG A 203 -4.88 5.63 2.85
N PHE A 204 -3.62 5.48 3.27
CA PHE A 204 -3.15 4.33 4.03
C PHE A 204 -2.90 4.76 5.47
N ASP A 205 -3.96 4.75 6.28
CA ASP A 205 -3.94 5.12 7.69
C ASP A 205 -3.96 3.89 8.62
N LYS A 206 -4.05 2.68 8.06
CA LYS A 206 -4.15 1.41 8.79
C LYS A 206 -3.09 0.44 8.31
N VAL A 207 -2.19 0.06 9.21
CA VAL A 207 -1.07 -0.83 8.90
C VAL A 207 -1.11 -2.06 9.81
N VAL A 208 -0.97 -3.24 9.21
CA VAL A 208 -0.59 -4.47 9.88
C VAL A 208 0.90 -4.68 9.61
N VAL A 209 1.72 -4.79 10.64
CA VAL A 209 3.14 -5.12 10.51
C VAL A 209 3.33 -6.57 10.87
N VAL A 210 4.04 -7.32 10.03
CA VAL A 210 4.42 -8.70 10.28
C VAL A 210 5.94 -8.80 10.25
N ASP A 211 6.52 -9.32 11.32
CA ASP A 211 7.95 -9.60 11.41
C ASP A 211 8.20 -11.09 11.22
N VAL A 212 8.80 -11.48 10.09
CA VAL A 212 9.03 -12.88 9.75
C VAL A 212 10.18 -13.50 10.55
N THR A 213 11.12 -12.72 11.07
CA THR A 213 12.22 -13.24 11.90
C THR A 213 11.81 -13.40 13.35
N ASN A 214 11.16 -12.38 13.94
CA ASN A 214 10.72 -12.39 15.33
C ASN A 214 9.35 -13.07 15.51
N GLN A 215 8.65 -13.43 14.43
CA GLN A 215 7.36 -14.13 14.45
C GLN A 215 6.32 -13.37 15.29
N ASN A 216 6.22 -12.06 15.06
CA ASN A 216 5.21 -11.21 15.69
C ASN A 216 4.42 -10.42 14.65
N ILE A 217 3.31 -9.88 15.10
CA ILE A 217 2.41 -9.03 14.33
C ILE A 217 1.99 -7.85 15.19
N SER A 218 1.91 -6.66 14.61
CA SER A 218 1.30 -5.50 15.26
C SER A 218 0.32 -4.81 14.32
N THR A 219 -0.58 -4.03 14.89
CA THR A 219 -1.47 -3.16 14.12
C THR A 219 -1.26 -1.73 14.56
N LEU A 220 -1.23 -0.82 13.58
CA LEU A 220 -1.03 0.60 13.80
C LEU A 220 -2.07 1.40 13.01
N GLU A 221 -2.54 2.50 13.59
CA GLU A 221 -3.48 3.43 12.97
C GLU A 221 -2.97 4.87 13.08
N LYS A 222 -2.89 5.58 11.95
CA LYS A 222 -2.52 7.00 11.93
C LYS A 222 -3.69 7.86 12.41
N ARG A 223 -3.42 8.76 13.36
CA ARG A 223 -4.37 9.78 13.81
C ARG A 223 -3.62 11.10 13.96
N GLY A 224 -3.98 12.09 13.14
CA GLY A 224 -3.14 13.28 12.98
C GLY A 224 -1.74 12.88 12.50
N ASP A 225 -0.72 13.35 13.19
CA ASP A 225 0.69 13.11 12.85
C ASP A 225 1.32 11.94 13.64
N THR A 226 0.53 11.17 14.37
CA THR A 226 1.01 10.07 15.21
C THR A 226 0.42 8.72 14.79
N TRP A 227 1.26 7.69 14.79
CA TRP A 227 0.83 6.30 14.63
C TRP A 227 0.57 5.66 15.98
N HIS A 228 -0.63 5.13 16.14
CA HIS A 228 -1.07 4.47 17.36
C HIS A 228 -0.95 2.96 17.23
N ILE A 229 -0.13 2.32 18.07
CA ILE A 229 -0.02 0.87 18.16
C ILE A 229 -1.27 0.33 18.87
N LEU A 230 -2.07 -0.46 18.17
CA LEU A 230 -3.36 -0.97 18.65
C LEU A 230 -3.30 -2.40 19.17
N SER A 231 -2.33 -3.20 18.72
CA SER A 231 -2.14 -4.59 19.16
C SER A 231 -0.69 -5.04 18.94
N MET A 232 -0.20 -5.97 19.75
CA MET A 232 1.13 -6.57 19.64
C MET A 232 1.05 -8.05 19.98
N ASN A 233 1.13 -8.95 19.00
CA ASN A 233 0.81 -10.37 19.22
C ASN A 233 1.83 -11.32 18.59
N PRO A 234 1.92 -12.57 19.08
CA PRO A 234 2.69 -13.60 18.39
C PRO A 234 1.99 -14.01 17.09
N ALA A 235 2.78 -14.27 16.06
CA ALA A 235 2.31 -14.75 14.76
C ALA A 235 3.11 -15.98 14.31
N THR A 236 2.60 -16.72 13.33
CA THR A 236 3.37 -17.74 12.62
C THR A 236 3.29 -17.50 11.12
N THR A 237 4.43 -17.27 10.49
CA THR A 237 4.53 -16.96 9.05
C THR A 237 4.83 -18.20 8.20
N GLY A 238 4.93 -17.99 6.90
CA GLY A 238 5.19 -19.01 5.89
C GLY A 238 6.57 -19.64 6.03
N VAL A 239 6.64 -20.97 5.91
CA VAL A 239 7.90 -21.71 5.92
C VAL A 239 8.35 -22.04 4.51
N HIS A 240 9.66 -21.97 4.27
CA HIS A 240 10.26 -22.54 3.06
C HIS A 240 10.17 -24.07 3.12
N LYS A 241 9.25 -24.67 2.38
CA LYS A 241 9.14 -26.14 2.30
C LYS A 241 8.50 -26.57 0.98
N PRO A 242 9.31 -26.66 -0.10
CA PRO A 242 8.87 -27.21 -1.37
C PRO A 242 8.28 -28.63 -1.24
N PRO A 243 7.28 -28.98 -2.09
CA PRO A 243 6.65 -28.15 -3.11
C PRO A 243 5.41 -27.37 -2.62
N HIS A 244 5.03 -27.49 -1.35
CA HIS A 244 3.69 -27.10 -0.88
C HIS A 244 3.64 -25.82 -0.05
N ALA A 245 4.68 -25.46 0.69
CA ALA A 245 4.68 -24.26 1.52
C ALA A 245 5.81 -23.31 1.13
N GLN A 246 5.48 -22.02 1.13
CA GLN A 246 6.37 -20.91 0.78
C GLN A 246 6.46 -19.93 1.94
N GLU A 247 7.57 -19.20 1.99
CA GLU A 247 7.75 -18.09 2.90
C GLU A 247 6.72 -17.00 2.68
N THR A 248 6.36 -16.30 3.76
CA THR A 248 5.61 -15.05 3.62
C THR A 248 6.55 -14.02 2.99
N PRO A 249 6.24 -13.46 1.80
CA PRO A 249 7.13 -12.54 1.12
C PRO A 249 7.20 -11.20 1.87
N THR A 250 8.40 -10.62 1.93
CA THR A 250 8.62 -9.27 2.47
C THR A 250 8.13 -8.20 1.50
N GLY A 251 7.87 -7.01 2.04
CA GLY A 251 7.42 -5.83 1.29
C GLY A 251 6.11 -5.26 1.78
N ILE A 252 5.57 -4.29 1.03
CA ILE A 252 4.35 -3.57 1.36
C ILE A 252 3.22 -4.01 0.41
N PHE A 253 2.12 -4.46 1.01
CA PHE A 253 0.99 -5.05 0.31
C PHE A 253 -0.32 -4.43 0.75
N ALA A 254 -1.30 -4.31 -0.14
CA ALA A 254 -2.64 -3.91 0.26
C ALA A 254 -3.49 -5.09 0.73
N VAL A 255 -4.41 -4.85 1.66
CA VAL A 255 -5.50 -5.80 1.94
C VAL A 255 -6.49 -5.78 0.79
N GLN A 256 -6.66 -6.91 0.10
CA GLN A 256 -7.43 -7.01 -1.14
C GLN A 256 -8.77 -7.74 -1.00
N GLU A 257 -8.88 -8.64 -0.03
CA GLU A 257 -10.07 -9.48 0.17
C GLU A 257 -10.18 -9.88 1.64
N LYS A 258 -11.40 -10.13 2.11
CA LYS A 258 -11.64 -10.69 3.43
C LYS A 258 -12.60 -11.87 3.38
N LYS A 259 -12.34 -12.91 4.18
CA LYS A 259 -13.18 -14.11 4.30
C LYS A 259 -13.38 -14.46 5.77
N GLU A 260 -14.64 -14.59 6.19
CA GLU A 260 -14.94 -15.10 7.53
C GLU A 260 -14.41 -16.54 7.69
N LYS A 261 -14.54 -17.35 6.64
CA LYS A 261 -13.94 -18.69 6.53
C LYS A 261 -13.16 -18.82 5.23
N MET A 262 -11.84 -18.91 5.34
CA MET A 262 -10.97 -19.25 4.22
C MET A 262 -10.76 -20.76 4.18
N PHE A 263 -11.43 -21.46 3.27
CA PHE A 263 -11.24 -22.89 3.09
C PHE A 263 -9.85 -23.20 2.52
N TYR A 264 -9.21 -24.24 3.05
CA TYR A 264 -7.95 -24.76 2.54
C TYR A 264 -8.09 -26.25 2.22
N VAL A 265 -7.28 -26.71 1.27
CA VAL A 265 -7.30 -28.09 0.76
C VAL A 265 -6.14 -28.91 1.34
N LYS A 266 -6.21 -30.24 1.24
CA LYS A 266 -5.04 -31.09 1.53
C LYS A 266 -3.99 -30.88 0.44
N ASP A 267 -2.72 -30.85 0.85
CA ASP A 267 -1.58 -30.68 -0.06
C ASP A 267 -1.66 -31.68 -1.23
N GLY A 268 -1.51 -31.16 -2.45
CA GLY A 268 -1.55 -31.96 -3.67
C GLY A 268 -2.95 -32.41 -4.14
N THR A 269 -4.02 -31.95 -3.49
CA THR A 269 -5.41 -32.35 -3.83
C THR A 269 -6.35 -31.16 -3.98
N SER A 270 -7.58 -31.41 -4.44
CA SER A 270 -8.70 -30.45 -4.41
C SER A 270 -9.64 -30.67 -3.21
N GLU A 271 -9.33 -31.61 -2.32
CA GLU A 271 -10.18 -31.98 -1.19
C GLU A 271 -10.05 -30.94 -0.07
N ILE A 272 -11.18 -30.37 0.37
CA ILE A 272 -11.20 -29.40 1.47
C ILE A 272 -10.78 -30.10 2.78
N ALA A 273 -9.69 -29.62 3.37
CA ALA A 273 -9.15 -30.12 4.63
C ALA A 273 -9.72 -29.39 5.85
N GLY A 274 -10.20 -28.16 5.68
CA GLY A 274 -10.68 -27.33 6.77
C GLY A 274 -10.87 -25.87 6.38
N PHE A 275 -10.89 -24.98 7.37
CA PHE A 275 -10.94 -23.53 7.16
C PHE A 275 -10.07 -22.77 8.17
N ALA A 276 -9.57 -21.60 7.76
CA ALA A 276 -9.04 -20.60 8.68
C ALA A 276 -10.05 -19.47 8.90
N PRO A 277 -10.33 -19.09 10.15
CA PRO A 277 -11.30 -18.02 10.45
C PRO A 277 -10.68 -16.63 10.26
N TYR A 278 -11.54 -15.66 9.91
CA TYR A 278 -11.22 -14.22 9.88
C TYR A 278 -9.97 -13.88 9.06
N ALA A 279 -9.97 -14.29 7.80
CA ALA A 279 -8.84 -14.17 6.91
C ALA A 279 -8.89 -12.84 6.13
N SER A 280 -7.78 -12.10 6.13
CA SER A 280 -7.58 -10.89 5.32
C SER A 280 -6.43 -11.10 4.32
N ARG A 281 -6.73 -11.17 3.02
CA ARG A 281 -5.77 -11.45 1.93
C ARG A 281 -4.93 -10.22 1.65
N PHE A 282 -3.62 -10.39 1.47
CA PHE A 282 -2.74 -9.28 1.11
C PHE A 282 -1.88 -9.51 -0.13
N THR A 283 -1.40 -10.73 -0.38
CA THR A 283 -0.64 -11.06 -1.59
C THR A 283 -0.83 -12.52 -1.96
N ASN A 284 -0.92 -12.84 -3.25
CA ASN A 284 -1.04 -14.23 -3.71
C ASN A 284 -2.09 -15.01 -2.87
N GLY A 285 -1.73 -16.19 -2.37
CA GLY A 285 -2.55 -16.98 -1.45
C GLY A 285 -2.34 -16.67 0.04
N ALA A 286 -1.62 -15.60 0.40
CA ALA A 286 -1.31 -15.23 1.77
C ALA A 286 -2.42 -14.40 2.42
N TYR A 287 -2.81 -14.81 3.62
CA TYR A 287 -3.79 -14.12 4.45
C TYR A 287 -3.24 -13.94 5.86
N VAL A 288 -3.62 -12.84 6.52
CA VAL A 288 -3.61 -12.74 7.98
C VAL A 288 -4.87 -13.43 8.47
N HIS A 289 -4.77 -14.51 9.24
CA HIS A 289 -5.93 -15.33 9.65
C HIS A 289 -5.75 -15.99 11.02
N GLY A 290 -6.85 -16.48 11.60
CA GLY A 290 -6.87 -17.17 12.90
C GLY A 290 -6.34 -18.60 12.84
N VAL A 291 -6.37 -19.35 13.94
CA VAL A 291 -5.85 -20.72 13.94
C VAL A 291 -6.69 -21.61 12.99
N PRO A 292 -6.08 -22.29 12.01
CA PRO A 292 -6.81 -23.19 11.10
C PRO A 292 -7.51 -24.32 11.86
N VAL A 293 -8.73 -24.62 11.43
CA VAL A 293 -9.57 -25.70 11.95
C VAL A 293 -9.64 -26.80 10.90
N GLN A 294 -9.09 -27.96 11.22
CA GLN A 294 -9.14 -29.14 10.35
C GLN A 294 -10.43 -29.93 10.57
N TYR A 295 -11.06 -30.35 9.47
CA TYR A 295 -12.24 -31.20 9.56
C TYR A 295 -11.93 -32.58 10.17
N PRO A 296 -12.90 -33.17 10.91
CA PRO A 296 -14.31 -32.76 11.06
C PRO A 296 -14.56 -31.68 12.13
N ASN A 297 -13.52 -31.15 12.80
CA ASN A 297 -13.72 -30.06 13.76
C ASN A 297 -14.31 -28.83 13.05
N LYS A 298 -15.27 -28.16 13.69
CA LYS A 298 -15.95 -26.97 13.16
C LYS A 298 -15.80 -25.75 14.06
N ASN A 299 -15.27 -25.93 15.27
CA ASN A 299 -15.14 -24.89 16.26
C ASN A 299 -13.85 -24.10 16.03
N ILE A 300 -13.95 -22.77 16.11
CA ILE A 300 -12.80 -21.88 16.04
C ILE A 300 -11.86 -22.19 17.22
N ILE A 301 -10.60 -22.47 16.89
CA ILE A 301 -9.54 -22.66 17.88
C ILE A 301 -8.97 -21.30 18.20
N GLU A 302 -8.95 -20.92 19.48
CA GLU A 302 -8.51 -19.57 19.84
C GLU A 302 -7.00 -19.37 19.66
N PHE A 303 -6.18 -20.30 20.15
CA PHE A 303 -4.74 -20.13 20.22
C PHE A 303 -4.01 -21.43 19.85
N SER A 304 -2.83 -21.29 19.25
CA SER A 304 -1.94 -22.42 18.94
C SER A 304 -0.60 -22.20 19.64
N PRO A 305 -0.03 -23.22 20.34
CA PRO A 305 1.30 -23.12 20.94
C PRO A 305 2.42 -22.84 19.93
N SER A 306 2.16 -22.99 18.63
CA SER A 306 3.12 -22.65 17.57
C SER A 306 3.25 -21.15 17.31
N LEU A 307 2.30 -20.33 17.75
CA LEU A 307 2.33 -18.89 17.53
C LEU A 307 3.57 -18.28 18.18
N GLY A 308 4.30 -17.44 17.45
CA GLY A 308 5.53 -16.82 17.95
C GLY A 308 6.71 -17.78 18.06
N THR A 309 6.70 -18.93 17.37
CA THR A 309 7.81 -19.91 17.40
C THR A 309 8.67 -19.84 16.15
N THR A 310 8.49 -20.73 15.18
CA THR A 310 9.17 -20.71 13.88
C THR A 310 8.12 -20.59 12.79
N PRO A 311 8.49 -20.17 11.57
CA PRO A 311 7.60 -20.24 10.43
C PRO A 311 7.06 -21.68 10.24
N ARG A 312 5.77 -21.80 9.90
CA ARG A 312 5.09 -23.11 9.71
C ARG A 312 3.91 -23.09 8.74
N SER A 313 3.42 -21.93 8.31
CA SER A 313 2.26 -21.86 7.42
C SER A 313 2.67 -22.04 5.96
N HIS A 314 1.68 -22.15 5.07
CA HIS A 314 1.85 -22.11 3.62
C HIS A 314 1.66 -20.66 3.15
N MET A 315 2.68 -19.81 3.34
CA MET A 315 2.70 -18.37 3.03
C MET A 315 1.88 -17.44 3.94
N CYS A 316 0.83 -17.93 4.59
CA CYS A 316 -0.06 -17.11 5.41
C CYS A 316 0.56 -16.62 6.74
N VAL A 317 -0.09 -15.66 7.39
CA VAL A 317 0.27 -15.17 8.73
C VAL A 317 -0.82 -15.61 9.70
N ARG A 318 -0.50 -16.63 10.50
CA ARG A 318 -1.42 -17.24 11.47
C ARG A 318 -1.31 -16.52 12.80
N ASN A 319 -2.44 -16.17 13.42
CA ASN A 319 -2.49 -15.53 14.73
C ASN A 319 -3.49 -16.22 15.65
N ALA A 320 -3.63 -15.72 16.88
CA ALA A 320 -4.81 -16.03 17.69
C ALA A 320 -6.08 -15.68 16.90
N SER A 321 -7.12 -16.50 17.03
CA SER A 321 -8.34 -16.31 16.24
C SER A 321 -9.08 -15.03 16.63
N SER A 322 -9.13 -14.67 17.92
CA SER A 322 -9.68 -13.39 18.35
C SER A 322 -8.85 -12.18 17.88
N HIS A 323 -7.52 -12.26 17.86
CA HIS A 323 -6.67 -11.22 17.26
C HIS A 323 -6.92 -11.08 15.76
N SER A 324 -7.04 -12.20 15.05
CA SER A 324 -7.35 -12.19 13.63
C SER A 324 -8.74 -11.63 13.35
N LYS A 325 -9.71 -11.88 14.24
CA LYS A 325 -11.02 -11.23 14.18
C LYS A 325 -10.90 -9.72 14.36
N PHE A 326 -10.10 -9.26 15.33
CA PHE A 326 -9.83 -7.83 15.51
C PHE A 326 -9.26 -7.21 14.24
N VAL A 327 -8.23 -7.83 13.63
CA VAL A 327 -7.67 -7.37 12.34
C VAL A 327 -8.73 -7.38 11.24
N TYR A 328 -9.52 -8.45 11.12
CA TYR A 328 -10.57 -8.59 10.12
C TYR A 328 -11.64 -7.50 10.23
N ASP A 329 -12.10 -7.19 11.44
CA ASP A 329 -13.12 -6.17 11.69
C ASP A 329 -12.56 -4.75 11.47
N TRP A 330 -11.33 -4.49 11.92
CA TRP A 330 -10.69 -3.16 11.90
C TRP A 330 -10.10 -2.77 10.55
N ALA A 331 -9.44 -3.70 9.85
CA ALA A 331 -8.81 -3.42 8.56
C ALA A 331 -9.87 -3.03 7.53
N LYS A 332 -9.47 -2.37 6.46
CA LYS A 332 -10.34 -2.00 5.34
C LYS A 332 -9.71 -2.46 4.04
N VAL A 333 -10.50 -3.05 3.16
CA VAL A 333 -10.03 -3.46 1.84
C VAL A 333 -9.64 -2.20 1.05
N LYS A 334 -8.51 -2.23 0.33
CA LYS A 334 -7.87 -1.11 -0.37
C LYS A 334 -7.20 -0.05 0.50
N GLU A 335 -7.70 0.21 1.71
CA GLU A 335 -7.19 1.29 2.59
C GLU A 335 -6.25 0.79 3.69
N SER A 336 -6.22 -0.51 3.95
CA SER A 336 -5.27 -1.12 4.89
C SER A 336 -4.11 -1.80 4.18
N VAL A 337 -2.94 -1.71 4.81
CA VAL A 337 -1.68 -2.20 4.29
C VAL A 337 -1.11 -3.26 5.21
N VAL A 338 -0.52 -4.31 4.65
CA VAL A 338 0.31 -5.28 5.35
C VAL A 338 1.77 -5.00 4.97
N ILE A 339 2.56 -4.59 5.95
CA ILE A 339 4.00 -4.42 5.83
C ILE A 339 4.65 -5.67 6.40
N VAL A 340 5.40 -6.40 5.58
CA VAL A 340 6.14 -7.59 6.00
C VAL A 340 7.62 -7.27 6.01
N ILE A 341 8.22 -7.31 7.21
CA ILE A 341 9.64 -7.05 7.45
C ILE A 341 10.35 -8.33 7.89
N ASP A 342 11.67 -8.33 7.73
CA ASP A 342 12.60 -9.33 8.25
C ASP A 342 13.53 -8.70 9.27
#